data_AF-A0A662MAK2-F1
#
_entry.id   AF-A0A662MAK2-F1
#
_cell.length_a   1.000
_cell.length_b   1.000
_cell.length_c   1.000
_cell.angle_alpha   90.00
_cell.angle_beta   90.00
_cell.angle_gamma   90.00
#
_symmetry.space_group_name_H-M   'P 1'
#
loop_
_entity.id
_entity.type
_entity.pdbx_description
1 polymer ?
#
loop_
_entity_poly.entity_id
_entity_poly.type
_entity_poly.pdbx_seq_one_letter_code
_entity_poly.pdbx_strand_id
1 'polypeptide(L)' 'MSNYHRNTKRLIQIHDEIIKLGFADKYNLDFCYEIARASGELGADYPSDEAIKLAESWLEEFRKTGKIKTLEADENG' A
#
# COMPACT_ATOMS: atom_id res chain seq x y z
N MET A 1 11.51 11.87 -16.38
CA MET A 1 10.05 11.91 -16.07
C MET A 1 9.32 10.58 -16.30
N SER A 2 9.98 9.49 -16.73
CA SER A 2 9.30 8.19 -16.98
C SER A 2 9.02 7.36 -15.72
N ASN A 3 9.87 7.45 -14.68
CA ASN A 3 9.76 6.58 -13.50
C ASN A 3 8.53 6.89 -12.63
N TYR A 4 8.20 8.15 -12.39
CA TYR A 4 7.02 8.53 -11.59
C TYR A 4 5.71 8.03 -12.18
N HIS A 5 5.59 8.05 -13.51
CA HIS A 5 4.44 7.49 -14.21
C HIS A 5 4.37 5.96 -14.08
N ARG A 6 5.52 5.28 -14.06
CA ARG A 6 5.60 3.83 -13.83
C ARG A 6 5.17 3.48 -12.41
N ASN A 7 5.65 4.22 -11.40
CA ASN A 7 5.31 3.95 -10.00
C ASN A 7 3.83 4.22 -9.74
N THR A 8 3.29 5.31 -10.26
CA THR A 8 1.85 5.58 -10.17
C THR A 8 1.03 4.43 -10.77
N LYS A 9 1.38 3.97 -11.97
CA LYS A 9 0.71 2.81 -12.60
C LYS A 9 0.85 1.54 -11.76
N ARG A 10 2.03 1.32 -11.17
CA ARG A 10 2.29 0.14 -10.35
C ARG A 10 1.50 0.15 -9.06
N LEU A 11 1.41 1.30 -8.38
CA LEU A 11 0.62 1.46 -7.17
C LEU A 11 -0.87 1.21 -7.44
N ILE A 12 -1.40 1.71 -8.57
CA ILE A 12 -2.79 1.44 -8.99
C ILE A 12 -3.03 -0.07 -9.17
N GLN A 13 -2.12 -0.77 -9.83
CA GLN A 13 -2.24 -2.23 -10.00
C GLN A 13 -2.24 -2.98 -8.67
N ILE A 14 -1.36 -2.58 -7.74
CA ILE A 14 -1.28 -3.18 -6.40
C ILE A 14 -2.57 -2.91 -5.63
N HIS A 15 -3.08 -1.67 -5.68
CA HIS A 15 -4.32 -1.28 -5.04
C HIS A 15 -5.50 -2.11 -5.55
N ASP A 16 -5.67 -2.23 -6.87
CA ASP A 16 -6.75 -3.05 -7.45
C ASP A 16 -6.66 -4.50 -7.00
N GLU A 17 -5.45 -5.05 -6.88
CA GLU A 17 -5.26 -6.41 -6.45
C GLU A 17 -5.55 -6.61 -4.96
N ILE A 18 -5.11 -5.69 -4.11
CA ILE A 18 -5.33 -5.81 -2.67
C ILE A 18 -6.80 -5.61 -2.29
N ILE A 19 -7.53 -4.76 -3.02
CA ILE A 19 -8.98 -4.62 -2.89
C ILE A 19 -9.69 -5.92 -3.28
N LYS A 20 -9.29 -6.58 -4.37
CA LYS A 20 -9.85 -7.88 -4.77
C LYS A 20 -9.60 -8.99 -3.75
N LEU A 21 -8.57 -8.85 -2.92
CA LEU A 21 -8.25 -9.78 -1.83
C LEU A 21 -9.03 -9.48 -0.54
N GLY A 22 -9.87 -8.44 -0.51
CA GLY A 22 -10.70 -8.09 0.65
C GLY A 22 -10.00 -7.18 1.67
N PHE A 23 -9.01 -6.39 1.25
CA PHE A 23 -8.33 -5.44 2.15
C PHE A 23 -9.30 -4.46 2.81
N ALA A 24 -10.20 -3.85 2.03
CA ALA A 24 -11.17 -2.88 2.51
C ALA A 24 -12.14 -3.49 3.54
N ASP A 25 -12.57 -4.73 3.34
CA ASP A 25 -13.45 -5.43 4.28
C ASP A 25 -12.76 -5.71 5.62
N LYS A 26 -11.45 -5.95 5.59
CA LYS A 26 -10.67 -6.27 6.78
C LYS A 26 -10.29 -5.04 7.59
N TYR A 27 -9.72 -4.03 6.93
CA TYR A 27 -9.11 -2.89 7.61
C TYR A 27 -9.99 -1.64 7.59
N ASN A 28 -10.92 -1.51 6.64
CA ASN A 28 -11.67 -0.28 6.41
C ASN A 28 -10.76 0.96 6.28
N LEU A 29 -9.60 0.79 5.63
CA LEU A 29 -8.59 1.83 5.37
C LEU A 29 -8.41 2.03 3.86
N ASP A 30 -7.83 3.18 3.48
CA ASP A 30 -7.33 3.41 2.12
C ASP A 30 -5.88 2.92 2.02
N PHE A 31 -5.66 1.91 1.20
CA PHE A 31 -4.34 1.30 1.07
C PHE A 31 -3.28 2.29 0.55
N CYS A 32 -3.61 3.12 -0.43
CA CYS A 32 -2.67 4.09 -1.00
C CYS A 32 -2.30 5.16 0.03
N TYR A 33 -3.26 5.61 0.82
CA TYR A 33 -3.03 6.54 1.93
C TYR A 33 -2.08 5.94 2.97
N GLU A 34 -2.30 4.69 3.40
CA GLU A 34 -1.42 4.05 4.38
C GLU A 34 0.00 3.83 3.84
N ILE A 35 0.16 3.53 2.55
CA ILE A 35 1.48 3.49 1.91
C ILE A 35 2.15 4.86 1.96
N ALA A 36 1.45 5.94 1.59
CA ALA A 36 2.00 7.29 1.63
C ALA A 36 2.33 7.73 3.07
N ARG A 37 1.50 7.38 4.06
CA ARG A 37 1.77 7.62 5.49
C ARG A 37 3.01 6.87 5.95
N ALA A 38 3.10 5.58 5.67
CA ALA A 38 4.19 4.73 6.12
C ALA A 38 5.52 5.02 5.41
N SER A 39 5.50 5.48 4.16
CA SER A 39 6.71 5.92 3.45
C SER A 39 7.08 7.39 3.69
N GLY A 40 6.25 8.15 4.41
CA GLY A 40 6.48 9.58 4.69
C GLY A 40 6.21 10.50 3.48
N GLU A 41 5.40 10.03 2.53
CA GLU A 41 5.08 10.70 1.26
C GLU A 41 3.65 11.29 1.24
N LEU A 42 3.06 11.56 2.41
CA LEU A 42 1.78 12.28 2.45
C LEU A 42 1.89 13.65 1.79
N GLY A 43 1.07 13.88 0.77
CA GLY A 43 1.09 15.09 -0.04
C GLY A 43 2.13 15.10 -1.17
N ALA A 44 2.83 14.00 -1.42
CA ALA A 44 3.67 13.85 -2.60
C ALA A 44 2.80 13.68 -3.86
N ASP A 45 3.21 14.33 -4.96
CA ASP A 45 2.52 14.21 -6.25
C ASP A 45 2.64 12.80 -6.86
N TYR A 46 3.71 12.08 -6.54
CA TYR A 46 4.02 10.77 -7.11
C TYR A 46 4.71 9.85 -6.11
N PRO A 47 4.40 8.53 -6.13
CA PRO A 47 5.05 7.56 -5.27
C PRO A 47 6.52 7.32 -5.68
N SER A 48 7.39 7.27 -4.70
CA SER A 48 8.79 6.87 -4.82
C SER A 48 8.95 5.38 -5.13
N ASP A 49 10.17 4.94 -5.45
CA ASP A 49 10.46 3.51 -5.59
C ASP A 49 10.33 2.78 -4.24
N GLU A 50 10.61 3.47 -3.13
CA GLU A 50 10.45 2.98 -1.75
C GLU A 50 8.98 2.73 -1.40
N ALA A 51 8.08 3.66 -1.76
CA ALA A 51 6.64 3.46 -1.60
C ALA A 51 6.13 2.24 -2.37
N ILE A 52 6.63 2.03 -3.60
CA ILE A 52 6.26 0.85 -4.40
C ILE A 52 6.77 -0.44 -3.75
N LYS A 53 8.03 -0.48 -3.30
CA LYS A 53 8.57 -1.66 -2.60
C LYS A 53 7.76 -1.99 -1.34
N LEU A 54 7.35 -0.96 -0.59
CA LEU A 54 6.49 -1.12 0.58
C LEU A 54 5.13 -1.70 0.19
N ALA A 55 4.49 -1.14 -0.83
CA ALA A 55 3.20 -1.61 -1.33
C ALA A 55 3.26 -3.06 -1.83
N GLU A 56 4.33 -3.44 -2.53
CA GLU A 56 4.56 -4.82 -2.96
C GLU A 56 4.74 -5.78 -1.79
N SER A 57 5.51 -5.38 -0.77
CA SER A 57 5.71 -6.17 0.45
C SER A 57 4.40 -6.39 1.21
N TRP A 58 3.57 -5.34 1.36
CA TRP A 58 2.28 -5.45 2.04
C TRP A 58 1.29 -6.31 1.26
N LEU A 59 1.26 -6.17 -0.07
CA LEU A 59 0.46 -7.05 -0.92
C LEU A 59 0.88 -8.51 -0.77
N GLU A 60 2.18 -8.80 -0.78
CA GLU A 60 2.69 -10.16 -0.62
C GLU A 60 2.34 -10.74 0.76
N GLU A 61 2.52 -9.95 1.83
CA GLU A 61 2.16 -10.37 3.19
C GLU A 61 0.66 -10.65 3.30
N PHE A 62 -0.16 -9.75 2.76
CA PHE A 62 -1.61 -9.87 2.78
C PHE A 62 -2.08 -11.10 2.01
N ARG A 63 -1.52 -11.37 0.82
CA ARG A 63 -1.81 -12.60 0.06
C ARG A 63 -1.50 -13.87 0.85
N LYS A 64 -0.39 -13.89 1.59
CA LYS A 64 0.06 -15.08 2.33
C LYS A 64 -0.73 -15.31 3.62
N THR A 65 -1.09 -14.23 4.31
CA THR A 65 -1.55 -14.32 5.70
C THR A 65 -2.95 -13.75 5.93
N GLY A 66 -3.50 -13.03 4.94
CA GLY A 66 -4.70 -12.22 5.11
C GLY A 66 -4.51 -11.08 6.12
N LYS A 67 -3.26 -10.68 6.42
CA LYS A 67 -2.90 -9.64 7.39
C LYS A 67 -1.71 -8.82 6.90
N ILE A 68 -1.61 -7.58 7.37
CA ILE A 68 -0.44 -6.71 7.25
C ILE A 68 -0.06 -6.32 8.68
N LYS A 69 1.07 -6.82 9.16
CA LYS A 69 1.44 -6.70 10.58
C LYS A 69 1.56 -5.26 11.06
N THR A 70 2.07 -4.39 10.20
CA THR A 70 2.24 -2.98 10.53
C THR A 70 0.91 -2.31 10.84
N LEU A 71 -0.16 -2.63 10.10
CA LEU A 71 -1.48 -2.05 10.32
C LEU A 71 -2.16 -2.58 11.59
N GLU A 72 -1.89 -3.83 11.97
CA GLU A 72 -2.47 -4.44 13.18
C GLU A 72 -1.75 -3.99 14.47
N ALA A 73 -0.51 -3.48 14.35
CA ALA A 73 0.24 -2.96 15.49
C ALA A 73 -0.26 -1.57 15.92
N ASP A 74 -0.75 -0.75 14.99
CA ASP A 74 -1.34 0.56 15.26
C ASP A 74 -2.71 0.46 15.99
N GLU A 75 -3.45 -0.66 15.88
CA GLU A 75 -4.75 -0.85 16.55
C GLU A 75 -4.65 -1.17 18.07
N ASN A 76 -3.45 -1.50 18.58
CA ASN A 76 -3.22 -1.81 20.00
C ASN A 76 -2.44 -0.71 20.75
N GLY A 77 -2.38 0.51 20.19
CA GLY A 77 -1.72 1.68 20.79
C GLY A 77 -2.66 2.61 21.54
#